data_AF-A0A2Z6PML1-F1
#
_entry.id   AF-A0A2Z6PML1-F1
#
_cell.length_a   1.000
_cell.length_b   1.000
_cell.length_c   1.000
_cell.angle_alpha   90.00
_cell.angle_beta   90.00
_cell.angle_gamma   90.00
#
_symmetry.space_group_name_H-M   'P 1'
#
loop_
_entity.id
_entity.type
_entity.pdbx_description
1 polymer ?
#
loop_
_entity_poly.entity_id
_entity_poly.type
_entity_poly.pdbx_seq_one_letter_code
_entity_poly.pdbx_strand_id
1 'polypeptide(L)'
;MYLQYMRTSEYAAAQLAALNDPSVDRNYLGNSYMNLLELQKAYLGSVLSPKSQYNVPLGGKSGNSNHHGYYGNQAYGVGLSYPGSPMANSGSPVGSGSPIRHNDLNNMRFASGMRNLAGVMGPWHLDAGNIDESFASSLLEEFKSNKAKCFELAEIAGHVVEFSADQYGSRFIQQKLETATTEEKNMVYQEIMPHALALMTDVFGNYVVQKFFEHGLAPQRRELANKLLGHVLTLSLQMYGCRVIQKAIEVVDLDQKIEMVQELDGNIMRCVRDQNGNHVIQKCIECVPEDAIDFIISTFFDQVVTLSTHPYGCRVIQRVLEHCENPTTQQKVMDEILAAVSMLAQDQYGNYVVQHVLEHGKPHERSTIIKELAGRIVQMSQQKFASNVVEKCLTFSGPSERQILVSEMLGTTDENEPLQAMPTFLNPPSHRLVILDRFNTIMNDLIISNHIAWAGLVTAF
;
A
#
# COMPACT_ATOMS: atom_id res chain seq x y z
N MET A 1 -27.41 3.98 -27.49
CA MET A 1 -25.99 3.66 -27.20
C MET A 1 -25.21 2.97 -28.33
N TYR A 2 -25.78 2.65 -29.52
CA TYR A 2 -25.01 1.94 -30.57
C TYR A 2 -24.28 2.87 -31.56
N LEU A 3 -24.83 4.05 -31.87
CA LEU A 3 -24.26 5.01 -32.84
C LEU A 3 -22.94 5.68 -32.39
N GLN A 4 -22.65 5.67 -31.09
CA GLN A 4 -21.47 6.35 -30.53
C GLN A 4 -20.20 5.49 -30.59
N TYR A 5 -20.35 4.18 -30.72
CA TYR A 5 -19.24 3.21 -30.86
C TYR A 5 -18.72 3.10 -32.30
N MET A 6 -19.52 3.47 -33.30
CA MET A 6 -19.13 3.50 -34.72
C MET A 6 -18.30 4.75 -35.07
N ARG A 7 -18.55 5.90 -34.42
CA ARG A 7 -17.79 7.13 -34.67
C ARG A 7 -16.37 7.08 -34.12
N THR A 8 -16.13 6.36 -33.03
CA THR A 8 -14.79 6.22 -32.43
C THR A 8 -13.85 5.39 -33.28
N SER A 9 -14.33 4.34 -33.94
CA SER A 9 -13.54 3.54 -34.89
C SER A 9 -13.19 4.31 -36.16
N GLU A 10 -14.12 5.11 -36.70
CA GLU A 10 -13.86 6.00 -37.85
C GLU A 10 -12.82 7.09 -37.50
N TYR A 11 -12.89 7.68 -36.30
CA TYR A 11 -11.90 8.67 -35.83
C TYR A 11 -10.50 8.06 -35.64
N ALA A 12 -10.41 6.86 -35.09
CA ALA A 12 -9.14 6.15 -34.92
C ALA A 12 -8.51 5.75 -36.27
N ALA A 13 -9.34 5.34 -37.25
CA ALA A 13 -8.88 5.05 -38.61
C ALA A 13 -8.36 6.31 -39.32
N ALA A 14 -9.03 7.46 -39.16
CA ALA A 14 -8.57 8.73 -39.72
C ALA A 14 -7.23 9.20 -39.12
N GLN A 15 -7.02 9.03 -37.81
CA GLN A 15 -5.73 9.33 -37.17
C GLN A 15 -4.60 8.40 -37.66
N LEU A 16 -4.87 7.11 -37.89
CA LEU A 16 -3.91 6.18 -38.47
C LEU A 16 -3.56 6.50 -39.93
N ALA A 17 -4.48 7.06 -40.72
CA ALA A 17 -4.20 7.52 -42.07
C ALA A 17 -3.29 8.76 -42.08
N ALA A 18 -3.55 9.74 -41.20
CA ALA A 18 -2.72 10.94 -41.06
C ALA A 18 -1.28 10.66 -40.57
N LEU A 19 -1.06 9.57 -39.83
CA LEU A 19 0.26 9.14 -39.36
C LEU A 19 1.12 8.40 -40.40
N ASN A 20 0.59 8.16 -41.61
CA ASN A 20 1.29 7.49 -42.72
C ASN A 20 1.62 8.42 -43.89
N ASP A 21 1.41 9.73 -43.76
CA ASP A 21 1.79 10.71 -44.79
C ASP A 21 3.33 10.88 -44.85
N PRO A 22 4.00 10.60 -45.99
CA PRO A 22 5.46 10.72 -46.09
C PRO A 22 5.99 12.16 -46.19
N SER A 23 5.13 13.19 -46.21
CA SER A 23 5.50 14.56 -46.57
C SER A 23 5.94 15.47 -45.42
N VAL A 24 5.96 14.99 -44.17
CA VAL A 24 6.37 15.82 -43.01
C VAL A 24 7.89 15.79 -42.81
N ASP A 25 8.48 16.98 -42.88
CA ASP A 25 9.93 17.23 -43.02
C ASP A 25 10.80 16.58 -41.91
N ARG A 26 11.78 15.77 -42.32
CA ARG A 26 12.81 15.21 -41.43
C ARG A 26 13.96 16.19 -41.26
N ASN A 27 13.82 17.18 -40.38
CA ASN A 27 14.95 17.84 -39.71
C ASN A 27 14.48 18.49 -38.38
N TYR A 28 15.29 18.35 -37.33
CA TYR A 28 15.04 18.81 -35.95
C TYR A 28 13.90 18.11 -35.17
N LEU A 29 14.17 16.91 -34.65
CA LEU A 29 13.91 16.51 -33.23
C LEU A 29 14.46 15.09 -32.96
N GLY A 30 14.96 14.85 -31.74
CA GLY A 30 15.73 13.65 -31.38
C GLY A 30 14.90 12.42 -30.96
N ASN A 31 15.62 11.34 -30.62
CA ASN A 31 15.15 9.95 -30.43
C ASN A 31 13.98 9.69 -29.44
N SER A 32 13.43 10.70 -28.74
CA SER A 32 12.31 10.50 -27.81
C SER A 32 10.97 10.23 -28.50
N TYR A 33 10.73 10.82 -29.68
CA TYR A 33 9.42 10.71 -30.36
C TYR A 33 9.16 9.33 -30.96
N MET A 34 10.21 8.65 -31.45
CA MET A 34 10.09 7.30 -32.04
C MET A 34 9.68 6.24 -31.01
N ASN A 35 10.22 6.33 -29.78
CA ASN A 35 9.85 5.42 -28.69
C ASN A 35 8.37 5.57 -28.28
N LEU A 36 7.84 6.80 -28.29
CA LEU A 36 6.44 7.05 -27.95
C LEU A 36 5.49 6.44 -29.00
N LEU A 37 5.86 6.54 -30.29
CA LEU A 37 5.07 6.05 -31.40
C LEU A 37 4.99 4.51 -31.46
N GLU A 38 6.08 3.81 -31.12
CA GLU A 38 6.07 2.35 -31.01
C GLU A 38 5.23 1.85 -29.83
N LEU A 39 5.33 2.52 -28.67
CA LEU A 39 4.50 2.21 -27.50
C LEU A 39 3.00 2.35 -27.81
N GLN A 40 2.62 3.40 -28.53
CA GLN A 40 1.23 3.69 -28.89
C GLN A 40 0.69 2.70 -29.94
N LYS A 41 1.53 2.26 -30.89
CA LYS A 41 1.19 1.18 -31.84
C LYS A 41 1.01 -0.18 -31.15
N ALA A 42 1.89 -0.53 -30.20
CA ALA A 42 1.76 -1.75 -29.42
C ALA A 42 0.46 -1.77 -28.58
N TYR A 43 0.08 -0.63 -28.00
CA TYR A 43 -1.16 -0.49 -27.24
C TYR A 43 -2.41 -0.72 -28.11
N LEU A 44 -2.54 -0.04 -29.25
CA LEU A 44 -3.70 -0.22 -30.14
C LEU A 44 -3.80 -1.62 -30.76
N GLY A 45 -2.66 -2.27 -31.08
CA GLY A 45 -2.66 -3.62 -31.63
C GLY A 45 -3.31 -4.67 -30.72
N SER A 46 -3.29 -4.45 -29.40
CA SER A 46 -3.91 -5.35 -28.42
C SER A 46 -5.45 -5.28 -28.38
N VAL A 47 -6.05 -4.20 -28.90
CA VAL A 47 -7.48 -3.88 -28.72
C VAL A 47 -8.39 -4.49 -29.81
N LEU A 48 -7.83 -4.95 -30.94
CA LEU A 48 -8.60 -5.25 -32.17
C LEU A 48 -8.67 -6.74 -32.59
N SER A 49 -8.25 -7.69 -31.75
CA SER A 49 -8.30 -9.14 -32.09
C SER A 49 -9.63 -9.82 -31.71
N PRO A 50 -10.45 -10.31 -32.66
CA PRO A 50 -11.69 -11.04 -32.34
C PRO A 50 -11.44 -12.52 -32.08
N LYS A 51 -12.15 -13.11 -31.11
CA LYS A 51 -12.20 -14.57 -30.89
C LYS A 51 -13.33 -15.20 -31.70
N SER A 52 -13.05 -16.25 -32.47
CA SER A 52 -14.04 -17.13 -33.13
C SER A 52 -13.81 -18.60 -32.75
N GLN A 53 -14.83 -19.44 -32.98
CA GLN A 53 -15.05 -20.70 -32.24
C GLN A 53 -15.34 -21.90 -33.19
N TYR A 54 -14.97 -23.11 -32.76
CA TYR A 54 -15.45 -24.46 -33.17
C TYR A 54 -15.28 -25.00 -34.62
N ASN A 55 -14.68 -26.21 -34.75
CA ASN A 55 -15.38 -27.42 -35.27
C ASN A 55 -14.61 -28.76 -35.07
N VAL A 56 -15.28 -29.89 -35.41
CA VAL A 56 -15.12 -31.30 -34.93
C VAL A 56 -15.00 -32.25 -36.19
N PRO A 57 -14.44 -33.51 -36.22
CA PRO A 57 -14.68 -34.63 -35.28
C PRO A 57 -13.70 -35.86 -35.13
N LEU A 58 -14.06 -36.73 -34.17
CA LEU A 58 -13.91 -38.22 -34.01
C LEU A 58 -12.69 -39.04 -34.50
N GLY A 59 -12.23 -39.93 -33.60
CA GLY A 59 -11.57 -41.22 -33.91
C GLY A 59 -10.84 -41.80 -32.68
N GLY A 60 -11.09 -43.06 -32.27
CA GLY A 60 -10.49 -43.59 -31.03
C GLY A 60 -10.13 -45.08 -31.03
N LYS A 61 -9.28 -45.49 -30.08
CA LYS A 61 -9.24 -46.84 -29.46
C LYS A 61 -8.33 -46.92 -28.23
N SER A 62 -8.70 -47.83 -27.34
CA SER A 62 -8.15 -48.26 -26.05
C SER A 62 -6.62 -48.46 -25.88
N GLY A 63 -6.11 -48.19 -24.67
CA GLY A 63 -4.83 -48.75 -24.15
C GLY A 63 -4.36 -48.15 -22.82
N ASN A 64 -4.30 -48.93 -21.73
CA ASN A 64 -3.83 -48.49 -20.41
C ASN A 64 -2.29 -48.50 -20.28
N SER A 65 -1.69 -47.43 -19.75
CA SER A 65 -0.75 -47.49 -18.60
C SER A 65 -0.31 -46.08 -18.15
N ASN A 66 0.26 -45.97 -16.94
CA ASN A 66 0.48 -44.72 -16.20
C ASN A 66 1.65 -43.85 -16.71
N HIS A 67 1.42 -42.56 -17.02
CA HIS A 67 2.13 -41.39 -16.41
C HIS A 67 1.77 -40.00 -17.04
N HIS A 68 1.49 -39.02 -16.16
CA HIS A 68 1.74 -37.56 -16.26
C HIS A 68 1.01 -36.59 -17.25
N GLY A 69 0.53 -35.46 -16.67
CA GLY A 69 0.13 -34.20 -17.32
C GLY A 69 -1.35 -34.11 -17.75
N TYR A 70 -2.12 -33.03 -17.64
CA TYR A 70 -2.07 -31.67 -17.04
C TYR A 70 -3.51 -31.39 -16.48
N TYR A 71 -3.91 -30.39 -15.70
CA TYR A 71 -3.68 -28.93 -15.73
C TYR A 71 -4.06 -28.33 -14.37
N GLY A 72 -3.23 -27.45 -13.81
CA GLY A 72 -3.60 -26.58 -12.68
C GLY A 72 -3.39 -25.12 -13.09
N ASN A 73 -4.45 -24.31 -13.08
CA ASN A 73 -4.37 -22.90 -13.45
C ASN A 73 -4.20 -22.07 -12.17
N GLN A 74 -3.00 -21.55 -11.93
CA GLN A 74 -2.61 -20.98 -10.64
C GLN A 74 -2.92 -19.47 -10.59
N ALA A 75 -3.90 -19.10 -9.76
CA ALA A 75 -4.23 -17.69 -9.52
C ALA A 75 -3.15 -17.03 -8.64
N TYR A 76 -2.67 -15.87 -9.06
CA TYR A 76 -1.71 -15.07 -8.30
C TYR A 76 -2.38 -14.43 -7.08
N GLY A 77 -2.17 -15.01 -5.90
CA GLY A 77 -2.50 -14.39 -4.61
C GLY A 77 -1.30 -13.61 -4.06
N VAL A 78 -1.42 -12.28 -3.95
CA VAL A 78 -0.42 -11.44 -3.28
C VAL A 78 -0.74 -11.42 -1.78
N GLY A 79 0.05 -12.16 -1.00
CA GLY A 79 0.04 -12.09 0.46
C GLY A 79 1.37 -11.54 0.96
N LEU A 80 1.37 -10.32 1.48
CA LEU A 80 2.51 -9.73 2.22
C LEU A 80 1.99 -9.09 3.50
N SER A 81 2.22 -9.77 4.62
CA SER A 81 2.00 -9.24 5.96
C SER A 81 3.15 -8.30 6.34
N TYR A 82 2.86 -7.06 6.71
CA TYR A 82 3.85 -6.14 7.28
C TYR A 82 3.86 -6.20 8.82
N PRO A 83 5.04 -6.13 9.47
CA PRO A 83 5.14 -6.01 10.93
C PRO A 83 4.86 -4.57 11.37
N GLY A 84 4.09 -4.40 12.44
CA GLY A 84 3.85 -3.09 13.07
C GLY A 84 4.86 -2.76 14.18
N SER A 85 5.10 -1.47 14.39
CA SER A 85 5.86 -0.93 15.53
C SER A 85 4.90 -0.47 16.66
N PRO A 86 5.36 -0.35 17.93
CA PRO A 86 4.48 -0.42 19.09
C PRO A 86 4.18 0.93 19.77
N MET A 87 3.02 1.04 20.45
CA MET A 87 2.81 2.04 21.53
C MET A 87 1.90 1.56 22.68
N ALA A 88 2.39 1.87 23.89
CA ALA A 88 1.69 2.23 25.15
C ALA A 88 0.66 1.29 25.85
N ASN A 89 0.82 1.20 27.18
CA ASN A 89 0.06 0.41 28.15
C ASN A 89 -1.30 1.01 28.59
N SER A 90 -2.17 0.16 29.17
CA SER A 90 -2.90 0.46 30.42
C SER A 90 -3.51 -0.78 31.12
N GLY A 91 -3.31 -0.91 32.45
CA GLY A 91 -4.23 -1.62 33.37
C GLY A 91 -4.00 -3.11 33.70
N SER A 92 -3.53 -3.41 34.92
CA SER A 92 -3.37 -4.76 35.54
C SER A 92 -4.63 -5.18 36.37
N PRO A 93 -4.69 -6.27 37.21
CA PRO A 93 -3.70 -7.26 37.70
C PRO A 93 -4.18 -8.76 37.57
N VAL A 94 -3.56 -9.85 38.06
CA VAL A 94 -2.73 -10.19 39.26
C VAL A 94 -1.85 -11.45 39.03
N GLY A 95 -0.57 -11.42 39.47
CA GLY A 95 0.22 -12.59 39.95
C GLY A 95 0.71 -13.65 38.93
N SER A 96 1.82 -14.37 39.13
CA SER A 96 2.91 -14.30 40.13
C SER A 96 4.14 -15.08 39.63
N GLY A 97 5.36 -14.60 39.91
CA GLY A 97 6.59 -15.42 39.90
C GLY A 97 7.54 -15.25 38.71
N SER A 98 8.75 -14.76 38.99
CA SER A 98 9.95 -14.97 38.17
C SER A 98 10.97 -15.79 38.97
N PRO A 99 11.93 -16.48 38.33
CA PRO A 99 13.24 -15.84 38.23
C PRO A 99 14.05 -16.13 36.93
N ILE A 100 14.75 -15.08 36.47
CA ILE A 100 16.11 -15.03 35.89
C ILE A 100 16.69 -16.32 35.27
N ARG A 101 17.08 -16.27 33.97
CA ARG A 101 18.42 -16.72 33.48
C ARG A 101 18.77 -16.26 32.05
N HIS A 102 20.06 -16.37 31.72
CA HIS A 102 20.77 -15.89 30.52
C HIS A 102 20.41 -16.55 29.18
N ASN A 103 20.88 -15.89 28.10
CA ASN A 103 21.27 -16.40 26.77
C ASN A 103 20.48 -17.57 26.15
N ASP A 104 20.03 -17.40 24.90
CA ASP A 104 20.72 -18.06 23.78
C ASP A 104 20.37 -17.50 22.39
N LEU A 105 21.24 -17.80 21.43
CA LEU A 105 21.11 -17.46 20.00
C LEU A 105 19.91 -18.18 19.36
N ASN A 106 19.23 -17.56 18.39
CA ASN A 106 18.55 -18.31 17.33
C ASN A 106 18.34 -17.57 15.99
N ASN A 107 19.41 -17.56 15.19
CA ASN A 107 19.44 -18.06 13.82
C ASN A 107 18.08 -18.25 13.10
N MET A 108 17.59 -17.23 12.37
CA MET A 108 16.54 -17.42 11.34
C MET A 108 17.18 -17.60 9.95
N ARG A 109 17.19 -18.85 9.46
CA ARG A 109 17.44 -19.17 8.06
C ARG A 109 16.15 -18.96 7.24
N PHE A 110 16.22 -18.19 6.16
CA PHE A 110 15.23 -18.24 5.08
C PHE A 110 15.91 -18.58 3.74
N ALA A 111 15.13 -19.18 2.84
CA ALA A 111 15.63 -20.06 1.81
C ALA A 111 16.17 -19.35 0.56
N SER A 112 17.24 -19.92 -0.02
CA SER A 112 17.77 -19.53 -1.31
C SER A 112 16.83 -19.94 -2.46
N GLY A 113 16.61 -19.05 -3.42
CA GLY A 113 16.11 -19.45 -4.73
C GLY A 113 15.46 -18.36 -5.56
N MET A 114 16.25 -17.68 -6.40
CA MET A 114 15.96 -17.55 -7.84
C MET A 114 17.22 -17.08 -8.59
N ARG A 115 17.23 -17.29 -9.92
CA ARG A 115 18.46 -17.38 -10.72
C ARG A 115 18.67 -16.15 -11.60
N ASN A 116 19.94 -15.88 -11.93
CA ASN A 116 20.37 -14.85 -12.86
C ASN A 116 19.65 -14.94 -14.21
N LEU A 117 19.33 -13.77 -14.78
CA LEU A 117 19.10 -13.59 -16.21
C LEU A 117 20.04 -12.49 -16.71
N ALA A 118 21.24 -12.87 -17.14
CA ALA A 118 22.21 -11.96 -17.73
C ALA A 118 21.99 -11.84 -19.25
N GLY A 119 21.87 -10.61 -19.74
CA GLY A 119 21.73 -10.30 -21.17
C GLY A 119 23.07 -9.94 -21.81
N VAL A 120 23.53 -10.81 -22.71
CA VAL A 120 24.38 -10.57 -23.90
C VAL A 120 25.14 -9.24 -24.01
N MET A 121 26.48 -9.32 -24.06
CA MET A 121 27.33 -8.39 -24.83
C MET A 121 28.40 -9.21 -25.58
N GLY A 122 28.75 -8.81 -26.80
CA GLY A 122 29.53 -9.62 -27.75
C GLY A 122 31.05 -9.68 -27.50
N PRO A 123 31.78 -10.58 -28.19
CA PRO A 123 33.18 -10.87 -27.91
C PRO A 123 34.15 -9.88 -28.57
N TRP A 124 35.10 -9.37 -27.79
CA TRP A 124 36.33 -8.76 -28.30
C TRP A 124 37.48 -9.73 -28.07
N HIS A 125 38.12 -10.15 -29.17
CA HIS A 125 39.28 -11.02 -29.18
C HIS A 125 40.53 -10.15 -29.37
N LEU A 126 41.42 -10.11 -28.38
CA LEU A 126 42.76 -9.52 -28.51
C LEU A 126 43.77 -10.35 -27.71
N ASP A 127 45.02 -10.32 -28.16
CA ASP A 127 46.04 -11.31 -27.85
C ASP A 127 46.48 -11.43 -26.39
N ALA A 128 46.96 -12.62 -26.05
CA ALA A 128 47.55 -12.95 -24.76
C ALA A 128 48.90 -12.24 -24.55
N GLY A 129 48.85 -11.00 -24.07
CA GLY A 129 49.96 -10.31 -23.42
C GLY A 129 50.00 -10.66 -21.93
N ASN A 130 51.10 -11.28 -21.47
CA ASN A 130 51.28 -11.66 -20.08
C ASN A 130 51.46 -10.42 -19.19
N ILE A 131 50.40 -10.00 -18.48
CA ILE A 131 50.46 -8.96 -17.44
C ILE A 131 49.93 -9.58 -16.14
N ASP A 132 50.86 -9.92 -15.27
CA ASP A 132 50.62 -10.30 -13.87
C ASP A 132 50.35 -9.01 -13.04
N GLU A 133 49.26 -8.31 -13.39
CA GLU A 133 48.70 -7.28 -12.52
C GLU A 133 47.74 -7.97 -11.55
N SER A 134 48.22 -8.10 -10.32
CA SER A 134 47.46 -8.49 -9.14
C SER A 134 46.07 -7.84 -9.14
N PHE A 135 45.03 -8.66 -9.35
CA PHE A 135 43.66 -8.31 -9.00
C PHE A 135 43.59 -8.15 -7.48
N ALA A 136 43.93 -6.97 -6.98
CA ALA A 136 43.63 -6.57 -5.62
C ALA A 136 42.10 -6.60 -5.48
N SER A 137 41.59 -7.62 -4.76
CA SER A 137 40.19 -7.71 -4.32
C SER A 137 39.75 -6.34 -3.81
N SER A 138 38.59 -5.85 -4.25
CA SER A 138 38.10 -4.58 -3.73
C SER A 138 37.85 -4.70 -2.21
N LEU A 139 37.91 -3.59 -1.47
CA LEU A 139 37.63 -3.60 -0.03
C LEU A 139 36.23 -4.17 0.27
N LEU A 140 35.27 -3.93 -0.63
CA LEU A 140 33.92 -4.48 -0.55
C LEU A 140 33.88 -6.00 -0.81
N GLU A 141 34.74 -6.53 -1.68
CA GLU A 141 34.90 -7.98 -1.90
C GLU A 141 35.62 -8.66 -0.72
N GLU A 142 36.62 -8.03 -0.12
CA GLU A 142 37.24 -8.51 1.13
C GLU A 142 36.19 -8.57 2.25
N PHE A 143 35.41 -7.49 2.43
CA PHE A 143 34.33 -7.42 3.39
C PHE A 143 33.28 -8.53 3.21
N LYS A 144 32.87 -8.82 1.96
CA LYS A 144 31.88 -9.89 1.66
C LYS A 144 32.43 -11.31 1.88
N SER A 145 33.72 -11.52 1.63
CA SER A 145 34.36 -12.83 1.71
C SER A 145 34.84 -13.18 3.13
N ASN A 146 35.36 -12.20 3.88
CA ASN A 146 36.00 -12.41 5.18
C ASN A 146 35.03 -12.33 6.36
N LYS A 147 34.24 -13.38 6.55
CA LYS A 147 33.25 -13.51 7.64
C LYS A 147 33.84 -13.58 9.07
N ALA A 148 35.16 -13.66 9.21
CA ALA A 148 35.83 -13.77 10.51
C ALA A 148 36.34 -12.41 11.05
N LYS A 149 36.47 -11.40 10.19
CA LYS A 149 36.91 -10.06 10.58
C LYS A 149 35.73 -9.22 11.07
N CYS A 150 35.84 -8.66 12.26
CA CYS A 150 34.92 -7.61 12.73
C CYS A 150 35.35 -6.29 12.08
N PHE A 151 34.56 -5.80 11.12
CA PHE A 151 34.80 -4.50 10.50
C PHE A 151 34.24 -3.35 11.34
N GLU A 152 34.94 -2.21 11.35
CA GLU A 152 34.50 -0.94 11.93
C GLU A 152 34.32 0.15 10.85
N LEU A 153 33.57 1.23 11.14
CA LEU A 153 33.31 2.27 10.15
C LEU A 153 34.61 2.95 9.67
N ALA A 154 35.57 3.15 10.55
CA ALA A 154 36.88 3.72 10.22
C ALA A 154 37.65 2.92 9.15
N GLU A 155 37.38 1.63 8.98
CA GLU A 155 38.07 0.78 8.00
C GLU A 155 37.50 0.92 6.58
N ILE A 156 36.30 1.49 6.42
CA ILE A 156 35.67 1.71 5.10
C ILE A 156 35.76 3.16 4.62
N ALA A 157 36.58 4.00 5.28
CA ALA A 157 36.82 5.37 4.88
C ALA A 157 37.41 5.43 3.46
N GLY A 158 36.87 6.33 2.63
CA GLY A 158 37.11 6.43 1.19
C GLY A 158 36.22 5.52 0.32
N HIS A 159 35.46 4.60 0.93
CA HIS A 159 34.61 3.62 0.26
C HIS A 159 33.15 3.66 0.73
N VAL A 160 32.74 4.65 1.53
CA VAL A 160 31.41 4.68 2.17
C VAL A 160 30.29 4.73 1.14
N VAL A 161 30.48 5.44 0.01
CA VAL A 161 29.50 5.52 -1.08
C VAL A 161 29.36 4.18 -1.81
N GLU A 162 30.47 3.49 -2.09
CA GLU A 162 30.50 2.15 -2.70
C GLU A 162 29.75 1.14 -1.80
N PHE A 163 30.06 1.15 -0.49
CA PHE A 163 29.38 0.31 0.48
C PHE A 163 27.90 0.67 0.61
N SER A 164 27.54 1.95 0.59
CA SER A 164 26.14 2.40 0.69
C SER A 164 25.27 1.94 -0.48
N ALA A 165 25.85 1.79 -1.68
CA ALA A 165 25.18 1.26 -2.88
C ALA A 165 25.22 -0.29 -2.96
N ASP A 166 25.77 -0.98 -1.95
CA ASP A 166 25.78 -2.44 -1.86
C ASP A 166 24.81 -2.96 -0.81
N GLN A 167 24.21 -4.15 -1.06
CA GLN A 167 23.28 -4.78 -0.13
C GLN A 167 23.88 -5.06 1.25
N TYR A 168 25.11 -5.57 1.30
CA TYR A 168 25.79 -5.94 2.55
C TYR A 168 26.48 -4.73 3.17
N GLY A 169 27.14 -3.90 2.35
CA GLY A 169 27.78 -2.66 2.80
C GLY A 169 26.78 -1.67 3.42
N SER A 170 25.63 -1.44 2.79
CA SER A 170 24.57 -0.57 3.31
C SER A 170 24.04 -1.11 4.63
N ARG A 171 23.81 -2.43 4.73
CA ARG A 171 23.32 -3.05 5.96
C ARG A 171 24.31 -2.91 7.12
N PHE A 172 25.61 -3.03 6.83
CA PHE A 172 26.68 -2.80 7.79
C PHE A 172 26.71 -1.34 8.29
N ILE A 173 26.69 -0.37 7.37
CA ILE A 173 26.65 1.06 7.72
C ILE A 173 25.42 1.38 8.57
N GLN A 174 24.23 0.90 8.18
CA GLN A 174 23.00 1.09 8.94
C GLN A 174 23.11 0.62 10.39
N GLN A 175 23.70 -0.56 10.61
CA GLN A 175 23.86 -1.15 11.94
C GLN A 175 24.88 -0.40 12.79
N LYS A 176 26.02 -0.01 12.20
CA LYS A 176 27.06 0.72 12.93
C LYS A 176 26.64 2.14 13.29
N LEU A 177 25.87 2.84 12.43
CA LEU A 177 25.41 4.22 12.70
C LEU A 177 24.56 4.38 13.97
N GLU A 178 23.89 3.31 14.44
CA GLU A 178 23.09 3.34 15.67
C GLU A 178 23.96 3.54 16.93
N THR A 179 25.19 3.00 16.93
CA THR A 179 26.15 3.09 18.06
C THR A 179 27.42 3.89 17.74
N ALA A 180 27.55 4.42 16.52
CA ALA A 180 28.73 5.13 16.06
C ALA A 180 29.02 6.41 16.87
N THR A 181 30.31 6.67 17.06
CA THR A 181 30.84 7.91 17.65
C THR A 181 30.54 9.13 16.77
N THR A 182 30.69 10.33 17.34
CA THR A 182 30.56 11.61 16.62
C THR A 182 31.53 11.67 15.44
N GLU A 183 32.75 11.18 15.65
CA GLU A 183 33.85 11.15 14.70
C GLU A 183 33.55 10.22 13.51
N GLU A 184 33.08 9.00 13.78
CA GLU A 184 32.65 8.06 12.73
C GLU A 184 31.45 8.59 11.95
N LYS A 185 30.45 9.16 12.62
CA LYS A 185 29.29 9.79 11.95
C LYS A 185 29.73 10.93 11.04
N ASN A 186 30.68 11.76 11.47
CA ASN A 186 31.22 12.84 10.65
C ASN A 186 31.97 12.32 9.41
N MET A 187 32.81 11.28 9.57
CA MET A 187 33.53 10.66 8.46
C MET A 187 32.55 10.10 7.41
N VAL A 188 31.60 9.26 7.85
CA VAL A 188 30.59 8.66 6.94
C VAL A 188 29.75 9.75 6.27
N TYR A 189 29.35 10.79 7.01
CA TYR A 189 28.55 11.89 6.48
C TYR A 189 29.28 12.70 5.39
N GLN A 190 30.57 13.00 5.60
CA GLN A 190 31.39 13.74 4.62
C GLN A 190 31.47 13.04 3.26
N GLU A 191 31.52 11.70 3.24
CA GLU A 191 31.52 10.93 2.01
C GLU A 191 30.13 10.83 1.35
N ILE A 192 29.05 10.63 2.12
CA ILE A 192 27.71 10.47 1.51
C ILE A 192 27.10 11.79 1.05
N MET A 193 27.39 12.92 1.71
CA MET A 193 26.65 14.17 1.50
C MET A 193 26.75 14.74 0.06
N PRO A 194 27.92 14.72 -0.62
CA PRO A 194 28.01 15.08 -2.04
C PRO A 194 27.15 14.20 -2.95
N HIS A 195 26.96 12.93 -2.58
CA HIS A 195 26.25 11.90 -3.35
C HIS A 195 24.82 11.63 -2.86
N ALA A 196 24.33 12.41 -1.89
CA ALA A 196 23.11 12.11 -1.14
C ALA A 196 21.88 11.89 -2.04
N LEU A 197 21.65 12.75 -3.03
CA LEU A 197 20.51 12.64 -3.96
C LEU A 197 20.52 11.33 -4.78
N ALA A 198 21.70 10.83 -5.17
CA ALA A 198 21.81 9.55 -5.86
C ALA A 198 21.46 8.40 -4.90
N LEU A 199 22.06 8.40 -3.70
CA LEU A 199 21.80 7.40 -2.66
C LEU A 199 20.34 7.37 -2.21
N MET A 200 19.66 8.52 -2.13
CA MET A 200 18.22 8.62 -1.83
C MET A 200 17.34 7.85 -2.83
N THR A 201 17.79 7.75 -4.08
CA THR A 201 17.08 7.03 -5.15
C THR A 201 17.61 5.61 -5.40
N ASP A 202 18.65 5.20 -4.68
CA ASP A 202 19.24 3.87 -4.78
C ASP A 202 18.50 2.84 -3.91
N VAL A 203 18.48 1.58 -4.36
CA VAL A 203 17.79 0.45 -3.69
C VAL A 203 18.35 0.12 -2.31
N PHE A 204 19.63 0.39 -2.05
CA PHE A 204 20.30 0.15 -0.77
C PHE A 204 20.73 1.45 -0.08
N GLY A 205 21.16 2.46 -0.84
CA GLY A 205 21.64 3.75 -0.33
C GLY A 205 20.58 4.55 0.43
N ASN A 206 19.30 4.41 0.06
CA ASN A 206 18.20 5.15 0.69
C ASN A 206 18.09 4.86 2.19
N TYR A 207 18.49 3.67 2.63
CA TYR A 207 18.48 3.27 4.04
C TYR A 207 19.61 3.92 4.85
N VAL A 208 20.79 4.16 4.24
CA VAL A 208 21.88 4.90 4.89
C VAL A 208 21.47 6.35 5.10
N VAL A 209 20.86 6.98 4.09
CA VAL A 209 20.34 8.36 4.20
C VAL A 209 19.25 8.47 5.27
N GLN A 210 18.31 7.52 5.32
CA GLN A 210 17.31 7.44 6.40
C GLN A 210 17.97 7.28 7.79
N LYS A 211 19.05 6.50 7.91
CA LYS A 211 19.77 6.35 9.17
C LYS A 211 20.47 7.62 9.63
N PHE A 212 20.87 8.51 8.74
CA PHE A 212 21.34 9.84 9.13
C PHE A 212 20.20 10.76 9.62
N PHE A 213 19.00 10.66 9.07
CA PHE A 213 17.83 11.33 9.65
C PHE A 213 17.49 10.79 11.06
N GLU A 214 17.66 9.49 11.32
CA GLU A 214 17.41 8.92 12.65
C GLU A 214 18.52 9.22 13.67
N HIS A 215 19.80 8.95 13.34
CA HIS A 215 20.92 8.91 14.29
C HIS A 215 22.03 9.95 14.01
N GLY A 216 21.91 10.71 12.92
CA GLY A 216 22.85 11.78 12.59
C GLY A 216 22.78 12.94 13.58
N LEU A 217 23.85 13.73 13.62
CA LEU A 217 23.94 14.92 14.46
C LEU A 217 22.91 15.97 13.99
N ALA A 218 22.37 16.79 14.89
CA ALA A 218 21.36 17.79 14.52
C ALA A 218 21.78 18.70 13.32
N PRO A 219 23.04 19.18 13.22
CA PRO A 219 23.50 19.92 12.04
C PRO A 219 23.48 19.09 10.75
N GLN A 220 23.86 17.80 10.81
CA GLN A 220 23.86 16.88 9.67
C GLN A 220 22.43 16.66 9.16
N ARG A 221 21.46 16.44 10.06
CA ARG A 221 20.04 16.29 9.67
C ARG A 221 19.51 17.54 8.99
N ARG A 222 19.85 18.72 9.54
CA ARG A 222 19.41 20.02 9.03
C ARG A 222 20.00 20.32 7.65
N GLU A 223 21.29 20.05 7.45
CA GLU A 223 21.95 20.19 6.15
C GLU A 223 21.43 19.17 5.12
N LEU A 224 21.21 17.91 5.52
CA LEU A 224 20.64 16.86 4.67
C LEU A 224 19.20 17.16 4.25
N ALA A 225 18.40 17.78 5.12
CA ALA A 225 17.06 18.27 4.76
C ALA A 225 17.13 19.44 3.78
N ASN A 226 18.05 20.39 3.96
CA ASN A 226 18.28 21.47 2.97
C ASN A 226 18.69 20.92 1.60
N LYS A 227 19.32 19.74 1.54
CA LYS A 227 19.66 19.03 0.29
C LYS A 227 18.45 18.40 -0.42
N LEU A 228 17.34 18.18 0.29
CA LEU A 228 16.07 17.73 -0.29
C LEU A 228 15.29 18.85 -0.98
N LEU A 229 15.55 20.12 -0.60
CA LEU A 229 14.86 21.27 -1.16
C LEU A 229 15.16 21.45 -2.65
N GLY A 230 14.14 21.79 -3.43
CA GLY A 230 14.12 21.75 -4.89
C GLY A 230 13.91 20.35 -5.50
N HIS A 231 13.81 19.31 -4.66
CA HIS A 231 13.71 17.91 -5.09
C HIS A 231 12.57 17.14 -4.41
N VAL A 232 11.78 17.75 -3.51
CA VAL A 232 10.82 17.02 -2.66
C VAL A 232 9.75 16.33 -3.48
N LEU A 233 9.14 17.02 -4.46
CA LEU A 233 8.14 16.44 -5.35
C LEU A 233 8.70 15.27 -6.17
N THR A 234 9.90 15.42 -6.74
CA THR A 234 10.54 14.39 -7.56
C THR A 234 10.86 13.13 -6.73
N LEU A 235 11.39 13.31 -5.53
CA LEU A 235 11.70 12.20 -4.62
C LEU A 235 10.43 11.55 -4.06
N SER A 236 9.38 12.32 -3.79
CA SER A 236 8.09 11.80 -3.30
C SER A 236 7.42 10.81 -4.25
N LEU A 237 7.61 10.99 -5.56
CA LEU A 237 7.08 10.09 -6.60
C LEU A 237 8.04 8.94 -6.94
N GLN A 238 9.25 8.89 -6.35
CA GLN A 238 10.26 7.86 -6.59
C GLN A 238 10.19 6.75 -5.51
N MET A 239 10.33 5.49 -5.93
CA MET A 239 10.08 4.29 -5.10
C MET A 239 10.89 4.19 -3.79
N TYR A 240 12.11 4.71 -3.79
CA TYR A 240 13.01 4.75 -2.64
C TYR A 240 13.08 6.16 -2.03
N GLY A 241 13.10 7.20 -2.87
CA GLY A 241 13.10 8.60 -2.47
C GLY A 241 11.91 8.97 -1.58
N CYS A 242 10.73 8.39 -1.83
CA CYS A 242 9.55 8.64 -1.01
C CYS A 242 9.74 8.21 0.44
N ARG A 243 10.57 7.18 0.70
CA ARG A 243 10.92 6.69 2.05
C ARG A 243 11.83 7.69 2.76
N VAL A 244 12.76 8.29 2.04
CA VAL A 244 13.59 9.38 2.58
C VAL A 244 12.76 10.61 2.90
N ILE A 245 11.86 11.04 2.00
CA ILE A 245 10.97 12.18 2.26
C ILE A 245 10.07 11.92 3.48
N GLN A 246 9.45 10.74 3.58
CA GLN A 246 8.69 10.33 4.77
C GLN A 246 9.55 10.43 6.04
N LYS A 247 10.75 9.85 6.04
CA LYS A 247 11.64 9.86 7.20
C LYS A 247 12.09 11.27 7.59
N ALA A 248 12.36 12.15 6.62
CA ALA A 248 12.69 13.54 6.87
C ALA A 248 11.51 14.26 7.54
N ILE A 249 10.30 14.19 6.97
CA ILE A 249 9.08 14.81 7.53
C ILE A 249 8.76 14.29 8.95
N GLU A 250 9.13 13.06 9.31
CA GLU A 250 9.01 12.57 10.69
C GLU A 250 9.88 13.37 11.67
N VAL A 251 11.17 13.58 11.35
CA VAL A 251 12.21 13.89 12.36
C VAL A 251 12.86 15.27 12.27
N VAL A 252 12.69 16.02 11.18
CA VAL A 252 13.31 17.36 11.03
C VAL A 252 12.54 18.44 11.79
N ASP A 253 13.19 19.59 11.97
CA ASP A 253 12.59 20.75 12.64
C ASP A 253 11.38 21.29 11.86
N LEU A 254 10.41 21.88 12.56
CA LEU A 254 9.12 22.30 11.99
C LEU A 254 9.26 23.26 10.80
N ASP A 255 10.23 24.18 10.85
CA ASP A 255 10.49 25.11 9.75
C ASP A 255 10.88 24.37 8.47
N GLN A 256 11.76 23.38 8.56
CA GLN A 256 12.14 22.54 7.43
C GLN A 256 10.98 21.65 6.95
N LYS A 257 10.12 21.16 7.85
CA LYS A 257 8.91 20.41 7.43
C LYS A 257 8.00 21.29 6.56
N ILE A 258 7.78 22.54 6.97
CA ILE A 258 6.93 23.48 6.24
C ILE A 258 7.53 23.82 4.86
N GLU A 259 8.82 24.16 4.80
CA GLU A 259 9.52 24.42 3.53
C GLU A 259 9.44 23.23 2.58
N MET A 260 9.73 22.00 3.07
CA MET A 260 9.66 20.79 2.25
C MET A 260 8.24 20.51 1.74
N VAL A 261 7.22 20.67 2.59
CA VAL A 261 5.85 20.35 2.22
C VAL A 261 5.28 21.37 1.23
N GLN A 262 5.70 22.64 1.30
CA GLN A 262 5.28 23.68 0.35
C GLN A 262 5.68 23.37 -1.10
N GLU A 263 6.73 22.60 -1.36
CA GLU A 263 7.10 22.13 -2.72
C GLU A 263 6.08 21.18 -3.36
N LEU A 264 5.17 20.61 -2.57
CA LEU A 264 4.10 19.74 -3.07
C LEU A 264 2.87 20.52 -3.56
N ASP A 265 2.84 21.84 -3.36
CA ASP A 265 1.75 22.70 -3.81
C ASP A 265 1.54 22.62 -5.34
N GLY A 266 0.28 22.77 -5.76
CA GLY A 266 -0.18 22.50 -7.12
C GLY A 266 -0.09 21.03 -7.58
N ASN A 267 0.53 20.13 -6.80
CA ASN A 267 0.77 18.73 -7.17
C ASN A 267 0.07 17.71 -6.24
N ILE A 268 -0.69 18.15 -5.24
CA ILE A 268 -1.30 17.31 -4.22
C ILE A 268 -2.11 16.14 -4.79
N MET A 269 -3.02 16.37 -5.73
CA MET A 269 -3.82 15.28 -6.35
C MET A 269 -2.99 14.30 -7.20
N ARG A 270 -1.84 14.74 -7.72
CA ARG A 270 -0.88 13.87 -8.41
C ARG A 270 -0.18 12.96 -7.40
N CYS A 271 0.26 13.51 -6.27
CA CYS A 271 0.87 12.73 -5.19
C CYS A 271 -0.11 11.72 -4.58
N VAL A 272 -1.35 12.13 -4.26
CA VAL A 272 -2.38 11.23 -3.68
C VAL A 272 -2.74 10.06 -4.60
N ARG A 273 -2.68 10.25 -5.93
CA ARG A 273 -2.97 9.20 -6.91
C ARG A 273 -1.75 8.36 -7.29
N ASP A 274 -0.55 8.72 -6.84
CA ASP A 274 0.68 7.98 -7.09
C ASP A 274 0.95 6.91 -6.02
N GLN A 275 1.53 5.79 -6.43
CA GLN A 275 1.83 4.65 -5.55
C GLN A 275 2.87 4.95 -4.46
N ASN A 276 3.72 5.96 -4.67
CA ASN A 276 4.74 6.42 -3.73
C ASN A 276 4.29 7.70 -3.02
N GLY A 277 3.80 8.68 -3.80
CA GLY A 277 3.43 10.02 -3.33
C GLY A 277 2.32 10.02 -2.27
N ASN A 278 1.39 9.05 -2.31
CA ASN A 278 0.31 8.97 -1.33
C ASN A 278 0.82 8.75 0.10
N HIS A 279 1.97 8.07 0.26
CA HIS A 279 2.58 7.86 1.56
C HIS A 279 3.24 9.13 2.10
N VAL A 280 3.76 9.99 1.22
CA VAL A 280 4.26 11.31 1.61
C VAL A 280 3.11 12.21 2.04
N ILE A 281 2.01 12.27 1.30
CA ILE A 281 0.85 13.10 1.68
C ILE A 281 0.24 12.64 3.02
N GLN A 282 0.12 11.34 3.26
CA GLN A 282 -0.25 10.81 4.58
C GLN A 282 0.72 11.29 5.66
N LYS A 283 2.03 11.24 5.40
CA LYS A 283 3.04 11.69 6.36
C LYS A 283 3.00 13.20 6.64
N CYS A 284 2.67 14.03 5.64
CA CYS A 284 2.42 15.46 5.86
C CYS A 284 1.29 15.66 6.88
N ILE A 285 0.16 14.97 6.69
CA ILE A 285 -1.02 15.06 7.56
C ILE A 285 -0.74 14.53 8.97
N GLU A 286 0.08 13.48 9.12
CA GLU A 286 0.46 12.90 10.41
C GLU A 286 1.44 13.77 11.23
N CYS A 287 2.31 14.56 10.57
CA CYS A 287 3.54 15.10 11.18
C CYS A 287 3.75 16.61 11.04
N VAL A 288 2.84 17.33 10.37
CA VAL A 288 2.88 18.78 10.17
C VAL A 288 1.56 19.39 10.68
N PRO A 289 1.60 20.50 11.44
CA PRO A 289 0.40 21.20 11.91
C PRO A 289 -0.58 21.54 10.79
N GLU A 290 -1.88 21.37 11.04
CA GLU A 290 -2.95 21.51 10.04
C GLU A 290 -2.95 22.90 9.36
N ASP A 291 -2.66 23.95 10.12
CA ASP A 291 -2.59 25.34 9.64
C ASP A 291 -1.47 25.57 8.61
N ALA A 292 -0.41 24.77 8.65
CA ALA A 292 0.67 24.81 7.66
C ALA A 292 0.42 23.90 6.43
N ILE A 293 -0.66 23.11 6.43
CA ILE A 293 -1.02 22.20 5.31
C ILE A 293 -2.45 22.43 4.79
N ASP A 294 -3.08 23.57 5.07
CA ASP A 294 -4.43 23.91 4.59
C ASP A 294 -4.55 23.78 3.06
N PHE A 295 -3.50 24.09 2.29
CA PHE A 295 -3.48 23.89 0.82
C PHE A 295 -3.59 22.40 0.41
N ILE A 296 -3.10 21.47 1.23
CA ILE A 296 -3.26 20.02 1.03
C ILE A 296 -4.71 19.63 1.34
N ILE A 297 -5.21 20.04 2.50
CA ILE A 297 -6.54 19.66 3.00
C ILE A 297 -7.64 20.24 2.10
N SER A 298 -7.54 21.50 1.73
CA SER A 298 -8.51 22.19 0.88
C SER A 298 -8.58 21.66 -0.55
N THR A 299 -7.51 21.00 -1.02
CA THR A 299 -7.52 20.28 -2.30
C THR A 299 -8.44 19.04 -2.28
N PHE A 300 -8.82 18.52 -1.11
CA PHE A 300 -9.68 17.33 -0.98
C PHE A 300 -11.18 17.64 -0.92
N PHE A 301 -11.57 18.89 -0.63
CA PHE A 301 -12.98 19.29 -0.63
C PHE A 301 -13.59 19.12 -2.03
N ASP A 302 -14.86 18.72 -2.08
CA ASP A 302 -15.59 18.32 -3.29
C ASP A 302 -14.98 17.11 -4.04
N GLN A 303 -14.04 16.40 -3.41
CA GLN A 303 -13.37 15.20 -3.94
C GLN A 303 -13.34 14.04 -2.93
N VAL A 304 -13.89 14.19 -1.72
CA VAL A 304 -13.72 13.22 -0.62
C VAL A 304 -14.31 11.86 -0.99
N VAL A 305 -15.47 11.83 -1.65
CA VAL A 305 -16.10 10.58 -2.12
C VAL A 305 -15.21 9.89 -3.16
N THR A 306 -14.71 10.65 -4.16
CA THR A 306 -13.82 10.13 -5.21
C THR A 306 -12.51 9.58 -4.63
N LEU A 307 -11.94 10.27 -3.64
CA LEU A 307 -10.74 9.82 -2.94
C LEU A 307 -11.03 8.61 -2.06
N SER A 308 -12.17 8.56 -1.39
CA SER A 308 -12.59 7.42 -0.55
C SER A 308 -12.77 6.13 -1.35
N THR A 309 -13.13 6.21 -2.63
CA THR A 309 -13.19 5.07 -3.56
C THR A 309 -11.87 4.82 -4.32
N HIS A 310 -10.78 5.53 -4.00
CA HIS A 310 -9.46 5.36 -4.63
C HIS A 310 -8.54 4.47 -3.78
N PRO A 311 -7.79 3.52 -4.36
CA PRO A 311 -6.92 2.58 -3.61
C PRO A 311 -5.94 3.25 -2.64
N TYR A 312 -5.45 4.44 -2.99
CA TYR A 312 -4.56 5.23 -2.15
C TYR A 312 -5.28 6.40 -1.46
N GLY A 313 -6.33 6.94 -2.08
CA GLY A 313 -7.03 8.12 -1.58
C GLY A 313 -7.81 7.83 -0.30
N CYS A 314 -8.35 6.61 -0.16
CA CYS A 314 -9.08 6.21 1.03
C CYS A 314 -8.22 6.24 2.29
N ARG A 315 -6.90 6.00 2.15
CA ARG A 315 -5.92 6.11 3.24
C ARG A 315 -5.59 7.55 3.58
N VAL A 316 -5.50 8.42 2.57
CA VAL A 316 -5.35 9.87 2.78
C VAL A 316 -6.55 10.45 3.53
N ILE A 317 -7.78 10.12 3.12
CA ILE A 317 -9.00 10.56 3.82
C ILE A 317 -9.06 10.04 5.26
N GLN A 318 -8.64 8.79 5.52
CA GLN A 318 -8.50 8.28 6.89
C GLN A 318 -7.50 9.11 7.72
N ARG A 319 -6.33 9.49 7.18
CA ARG A 319 -5.41 10.40 7.91
C ARG A 319 -6.03 11.78 8.20
N VAL A 320 -6.82 12.34 7.29
CA VAL A 320 -7.53 13.61 7.52
C VAL A 320 -8.52 13.47 8.69
N LEU A 321 -9.31 12.39 8.72
CA LEU A 321 -10.23 12.12 9.82
C LEU A 321 -9.53 11.90 11.17
N GLU A 322 -8.32 11.32 11.15
CA GLU A 322 -7.53 10.98 12.35
C GLU A 322 -6.70 12.14 12.93
N HIS A 323 -6.20 13.05 12.09
CA HIS A 323 -5.18 14.04 12.48
C HIS A 323 -5.57 15.51 12.27
N CYS A 324 -6.61 15.81 11.48
CA CYS A 324 -7.10 17.19 11.35
C CYS A 324 -8.11 17.49 12.46
N GLU A 325 -7.89 18.53 13.25
CA GLU A 325 -8.74 18.92 14.37
C GLU A 325 -9.64 20.12 14.05
N ASN A 326 -9.40 20.84 12.95
CA ASN A 326 -10.20 21.99 12.57
C ASN A 326 -11.68 21.60 12.36
N PRO A 327 -12.63 22.20 13.09
CA PRO A 327 -14.05 21.86 12.96
C PRO A 327 -14.60 22.05 11.54
N THR A 328 -14.05 22.99 10.76
CA THR A 328 -14.48 23.24 9.38
C THR A 328 -14.00 22.14 8.43
N THR A 329 -12.76 21.68 8.59
CA THR A 329 -12.19 20.53 7.85
C THR A 329 -13.03 19.28 8.13
N GLN A 330 -13.17 18.95 9.42
CA GLN A 330 -13.91 17.78 9.89
C GLN A 330 -15.37 17.81 9.41
N GLN A 331 -16.06 18.94 9.49
CA GLN A 331 -17.44 19.07 9.02
C GLN A 331 -17.56 18.82 7.50
N LYS A 332 -16.75 19.51 6.67
CA LYS A 332 -16.81 19.35 5.21
C LYS A 332 -16.56 17.91 4.76
N VAL A 333 -15.50 17.29 5.30
CA VAL A 333 -15.12 15.92 4.96
C VAL A 333 -16.20 14.94 5.42
N MET A 334 -16.77 15.14 6.60
CA MET A 334 -17.85 14.30 7.11
C MET A 334 -19.15 14.46 6.30
N ASP A 335 -19.53 15.67 5.89
CA ASP A 335 -20.73 15.91 5.09
C ASP A 335 -20.68 15.18 3.73
N GLU A 336 -19.53 15.22 3.04
CA GLU A 336 -19.34 14.46 1.79
C GLU A 336 -19.42 12.93 2.01
N ILE A 337 -18.85 12.41 3.11
CA ILE A 337 -18.93 10.99 3.46
C ILE A 337 -20.38 10.59 3.78
N LEU A 338 -21.07 11.37 4.63
CA LEU A 338 -22.44 11.11 5.07
C LEU A 338 -23.44 11.18 3.91
N ALA A 339 -23.21 12.05 2.93
CA ALA A 339 -24.01 12.11 1.69
C ALA A 339 -23.85 10.87 0.78
N ALA A 340 -22.78 10.07 0.95
CA ALA A 340 -22.42 8.97 0.06
C ALA A 340 -22.34 7.58 0.74
N VAL A 341 -22.74 7.45 2.01
CA VAL A 341 -22.61 6.21 2.83
C VAL A 341 -23.05 4.96 2.09
N SER A 342 -24.24 4.97 1.47
CA SER A 342 -24.79 3.83 0.72
C SER A 342 -23.90 3.36 -0.44
N MET A 343 -23.18 4.28 -1.09
CA MET A 343 -22.22 3.96 -2.15
C MET A 343 -20.90 3.47 -1.53
N LEU A 344 -20.35 4.25 -0.60
CA LEU A 344 -19.05 3.98 0.01
C LEU A 344 -19.03 2.63 0.74
N ALA A 345 -20.08 2.28 1.47
CA ALA A 345 -20.19 1.01 2.20
C ALA A 345 -20.09 -0.23 1.31
N GLN A 346 -20.48 -0.12 0.04
CA GLN A 346 -20.45 -1.22 -0.93
C GLN A 346 -19.18 -1.22 -1.81
N ASP A 347 -18.44 -0.11 -1.85
CA ASP A 347 -17.18 -0.01 -2.60
C ASP A 347 -16.02 -0.77 -1.93
N GLN A 348 -15.09 -1.27 -2.74
CA GLN A 348 -13.94 -2.07 -2.30
C GLN A 348 -12.93 -1.30 -1.43
N TYR A 349 -12.89 0.03 -1.51
CA TYR A 349 -12.03 0.91 -0.71
C TYR A 349 -12.86 1.79 0.24
N GLY A 350 -13.98 2.34 -0.24
CA GLY A 350 -14.88 3.22 0.52
C GLY A 350 -15.43 2.56 1.79
N ASN A 351 -15.60 1.23 1.79
CA ASN A 351 -16.08 0.50 2.97
C ASN A 351 -15.16 0.70 4.18
N TYR A 352 -13.85 0.90 3.98
CA TYR A 352 -12.91 1.17 5.07
C TYR A 352 -13.09 2.57 5.66
N VAL A 353 -13.46 3.56 4.84
CA VAL A 353 -13.76 4.93 5.32
C VAL A 353 -15.04 4.92 6.15
N VAL A 354 -16.10 4.21 5.71
CA VAL A 354 -17.34 4.07 6.50
C VAL A 354 -17.10 3.31 7.81
N GLN A 355 -16.31 2.23 7.79
CA GLN A 355 -15.90 1.52 9.01
C GLN A 355 -15.12 2.43 9.96
N HIS A 356 -14.21 3.25 9.45
CA HIS A 356 -13.43 4.19 10.26
C HIS A 356 -14.34 5.20 11.00
N VAL A 357 -15.35 5.77 10.34
CA VAL A 357 -16.32 6.66 10.98
C VAL A 357 -17.21 5.91 11.99
N LEU A 358 -17.56 4.64 11.73
CA LEU A 358 -18.30 3.82 12.70
C LEU A 358 -17.47 3.52 13.97
N GLU A 359 -16.15 3.35 13.85
CA GLU A 359 -15.26 3.09 14.97
C GLU A 359 -14.94 4.36 15.79
N HIS A 360 -14.52 5.44 15.11
CA HIS A 360 -13.90 6.61 15.74
C HIS A 360 -14.76 7.88 15.67
N GLY A 361 -15.79 7.91 14.81
CA GLY A 361 -16.65 9.07 14.61
C GLY A 361 -17.56 9.41 15.79
N LYS A 362 -18.07 10.64 15.78
CA LYS A 362 -18.95 11.19 16.81
C LYS A 362 -20.27 10.38 16.84
N PRO A 363 -20.96 10.27 17.99
CA PRO A 363 -22.19 9.48 18.10
C PRO A 363 -23.24 9.77 17.02
N HIS A 364 -23.45 11.04 16.67
CA HIS A 364 -24.43 11.41 15.65
C HIS A 364 -24.03 11.02 14.21
N GLU A 365 -22.73 11.02 13.89
CA GLU A 365 -22.22 10.61 12.58
C GLU A 365 -22.47 9.10 12.38
N ARG A 366 -22.17 8.31 13.42
CA ARG A 366 -22.47 6.87 13.47
C ARG A 366 -23.96 6.59 13.36
N SER A 367 -24.80 7.31 14.13
CA SER A 367 -26.25 7.22 14.05
C SER A 367 -26.79 7.53 12.65
N THR A 368 -26.20 8.50 11.94
CA THR A 368 -26.57 8.83 10.56
C THR A 368 -26.25 7.68 9.60
N ILE A 369 -25.04 7.11 9.69
CA ILE A 369 -24.65 5.91 8.91
C ILE A 369 -25.61 4.76 9.18
N ILE A 370 -25.89 4.45 10.45
CA ILE A 370 -26.73 3.31 10.83
C ILE A 370 -28.17 3.49 10.33
N LYS A 371 -28.74 4.69 10.43
CA LYS A 371 -30.09 4.99 9.92
C LYS A 371 -30.17 4.94 8.39
N GLU A 372 -29.15 5.40 7.69
CA GLU A 372 -29.06 5.30 6.23
C GLU A 372 -28.99 3.83 5.78
N LEU A 373 -28.25 2.97 6.49
CA LEU A 373 -28.10 1.56 6.10
C LEU A 373 -29.23 0.63 6.56
N ALA A 374 -30.08 1.07 7.50
CA ALA A 374 -31.27 0.32 7.95
C ALA A 374 -32.24 0.05 6.79
N GLY A 375 -32.90 -1.10 6.82
CA GLY A 375 -33.75 -1.64 5.75
C GLY A 375 -32.99 -2.29 4.59
N ARG A 376 -31.64 -2.32 4.64
CA ARG A 376 -30.76 -2.94 3.63
C ARG A 376 -29.72 -3.89 4.24
N ILE A 377 -29.76 -4.09 5.55
CA ILE A 377 -28.75 -4.81 6.34
C ILE A 377 -28.67 -6.29 5.93
N VAL A 378 -29.82 -6.95 5.70
CA VAL A 378 -29.88 -8.35 5.25
C VAL A 378 -29.34 -8.53 3.83
N GLN A 379 -29.44 -7.50 2.98
CA GLN A 379 -28.85 -7.50 1.64
C GLN A 379 -27.34 -7.25 1.71
N MET A 380 -26.91 -6.27 2.52
CA MET A 380 -25.52 -5.84 2.65
C MET A 380 -24.64 -6.89 3.35
N SER A 381 -25.17 -7.64 4.32
CA SER A 381 -24.46 -8.74 4.98
C SER A 381 -24.02 -9.86 4.02
N GLN A 382 -24.66 -9.97 2.85
CA GLN A 382 -24.33 -10.96 1.81
C GLN A 382 -23.28 -10.47 0.81
N GLN A 383 -22.88 -9.20 0.87
CA GLN A 383 -21.92 -8.59 -0.04
C GLN A 383 -20.50 -8.58 0.56
N LYS A 384 -19.49 -8.87 -0.27
CA LYS A 384 -18.08 -9.01 0.13
C LYS A 384 -17.51 -7.83 0.95
N PHE A 385 -17.93 -6.60 0.64
CA PHE A 385 -17.40 -5.37 1.25
C PHE A 385 -18.34 -4.82 2.32
N ALA A 386 -19.63 -4.72 2.00
CA ALA A 386 -20.63 -4.17 2.91
C ALA A 386 -20.91 -5.05 4.13
N SER A 387 -20.61 -6.35 4.11
CA SER A 387 -20.73 -7.21 5.29
C SER A 387 -19.87 -6.71 6.46
N ASN A 388 -18.65 -6.22 6.18
CA ASN A 388 -17.76 -5.67 7.19
C ASN A 388 -18.33 -4.37 7.79
N VAL A 389 -19.02 -3.56 6.98
CA VAL A 389 -19.71 -2.34 7.45
C VAL A 389 -20.89 -2.72 8.35
N VAL A 390 -21.66 -3.75 8.00
CA VAL A 390 -22.75 -4.28 8.84
C VAL A 390 -22.22 -4.81 10.17
N GLU A 391 -21.09 -5.53 10.19
CA GLU A 391 -20.42 -5.95 11.43
C GLU A 391 -20.10 -4.73 12.32
N LYS A 392 -19.52 -3.65 11.76
CA LYS A 392 -19.26 -2.41 12.53
C LYS A 392 -20.55 -1.70 12.97
N CYS A 393 -21.61 -1.68 12.16
CA CYS A 393 -22.90 -1.14 12.58
C CYS A 393 -23.44 -1.89 13.81
N LEU A 394 -23.41 -3.23 13.83
CA LEU A 394 -23.80 -4.02 15.00
C LEU A 394 -22.91 -3.74 16.22
N THR A 395 -21.58 -3.65 16.03
CA THR A 395 -20.62 -3.40 17.11
C THR A 395 -20.80 -2.01 17.75
N PHE A 396 -20.92 -0.95 16.94
CA PHE A 396 -20.83 0.45 17.40
C PHE A 396 -22.18 1.19 17.51
N SER A 397 -23.29 0.55 17.13
CA SER A 397 -24.65 1.09 17.36
C SER A 397 -25.02 1.23 18.84
N GLY A 398 -25.83 2.24 19.14
CA GLY A 398 -26.50 2.35 20.44
C GLY A 398 -27.55 1.24 20.63
N PRO A 399 -28.02 0.96 21.86
CA PRO A 399 -28.93 -0.17 22.13
C PRO A 399 -30.20 -0.18 21.28
N SER A 400 -30.86 0.97 21.10
CA SER A 400 -32.08 1.09 20.28
C SER A 400 -31.80 0.91 18.79
N GLU A 401 -30.67 1.39 18.30
CA GLU A 401 -30.25 1.21 16.91
C GLU A 401 -29.92 -0.26 16.64
N ARG A 402 -29.19 -0.91 17.56
CA ARG A 402 -28.89 -2.34 17.49
C ARG A 402 -30.16 -3.19 17.47
N GLN A 403 -31.18 -2.84 18.25
CA GLN A 403 -32.48 -3.51 18.20
C GLN A 403 -33.11 -3.41 16.81
N ILE A 404 -33.10 -2.24 16.16
CA ILE A 404 -33.61 -2.08 14.79
C ILE A 404 -32.85 -3.01 13.81
N LEU A 405 -31.52 -3.01 13.86
CA LEU A 405 -30.67 -3.85 13.00
C LEU A 405 -30.93 -5.35 13.22
N VAL A 406 -31.06 -5.78 14.47
CA VAL A 406 -31.34 -7.19 14.82
C VAL A 406 -32.77 -7.59 14.45
N SER A 407 -33.77 -6.73 14.66
CA SER A 407 -35.15 -6.99 14.24
C SER A 407 -35.28 -7.12 12.73
N GLU A 408 -34.53 -6.33 11.94
CA GLU A 408 -34.46 -6.50 10.49
C GLU A 408 -33.88 -7.86 10.09
N MET A 409 -32.83 -8.33 10.79
CA MET A 409 -32.22 -9.64 10.55
C MET A 409 -33.12 -10.83 10.93
N LEU A 410 -33.98 -10.67 11.94
CA LEU A 410 -34.93 -11.68 12.38
C LEU A 410 -36.22 -11.70 11.54
N GLY A 411 -36.55 -10.59 10.88
CA GLY A 411 -37.76 -10.40 10.08
C GLY A 411 -39.01 -10.09 10.92
N THR A 412 -40.04 -9.55 10.26
CA THR A 412 -41.37 -9.37 10.85
C THR A 412 -42.18 -10.66 10.67
N THR A 413 -42.65 -11.24 11.77
CA THR A 413 -43.40 -12.52 11.81
C THR A 413 -44.83 -12.49 11.24
N ASP A 414 -45.19 -11.45 10.47
CA ASP A 414 -46.57 -11.17 10.03
C ASP A 414 -46.81 -11.45 8.54
N GLU A 415 -45.77 -11.77 7.77
CA GLU A 415 -45.92 -12.56 6.54
C GLU A 415 -45.55 -14.02 6.86
N ASN A 416 -46.32 -14.98 6.33
CA ASN A 416 -46.20 -16.41 6.64
C ASN A 416 -44.97 -17.09 5.98
N GLU A 417 -43.77 -16.54 6.18
CA GLU A 417 -42.50 -17.26 6.03
C GLU A 417 -41.64 -17.14 7.32
N PRO A 418 -42.02 -17.82 8.40
CA PRO A 418 -41.18 -17.92 9.60
C PRO A 418 -39.89 -18.71 9.27
N LEU A 419 -38.76 -18.01 9.16
CA LEU A 419 -37.40 -18.58 9.11
C LEU A 419 -37.13 -19.68 8.04
N GLN A 420 -37.99 -19.83 7.02
CA GLN A 420 -37.74 -20.70 5.87
C GLN A 420 -36.80 -20.07 4.81
N ALA A 421 -36.19 -18.92 5.11
CA ALA A 421 -35.00 -18.44 4.43
C ALA A 421 -33.69 -19.15 4.88
N MET A 422 -33.70 -19.96 5.95
CA MET A 422 -32.52 -20.73 6.38
C MET A 422 -31.98 -21.83 5.44
N PRO A 423 -32.72 -22.43 4.48
CA PRO A 423 -32.17 -23.45 3.58
C PRO A 423 -31.03 -22.96 2.68
N THR A 424 -30.91 -21.66 2.41
CA THR A 424 -29.79 -21.09 1.63
C THR A 424 -28.57 -20.74 2.48
N PHE A 425 -28.68 -20.74 3.81
CA PHE A 425 -27.55 -20.58 4.72
C PHE A 425 -26.81 -21.89 5.00
N LEU A 426 -27.47 -23.06 4.82
CA LEU A 426 -26.88 -24.38 5.09
C LEU A 426 -25.98 -24.94 3.98
N ASN A 427 -25.89 -24.31 2.80
CA ASN A 427 -24.99 -24.80 1.75
C ASN A 427 -24.39 -23.68 0.87
N PRO A 428 -23.49 -22.83 1.41
CA PRO A 428 -22.95 -21.72 0.65
C PRO A 428 -21.48 -21.98 0.22
N PRO A 429 -21.00 -21.38 -0.89
CA PRO A 429 -19.59 -21.48 -1.27
C PRO A 429 -18.66 -20.96 -0.15
N SER A 430 -17.51 -21.60 0.00
CA SER A 430 -16.64 -21.64 1.20
C SER A 430 -16.36 -20.30 1.92
N HIS A 431 -16.44 -19.16 1.25
CA HIS A 431 -16.27 -17.84 1.88
C HIS A 431 -17.47 -17.37 2.75
N ARG A 432 -18.68 -17.89 2.50
CA ARG A 432 -19.90 -17.48 3.25
C ARG A 432 -20.05 -18.15 4.62
N LEU A 433 -19.38 -19.28 4.86
CA LEU A 433 -19.36 -19.95 6.17
C LEU A 433 -18.76 -19.05 7.26
N VAL A 434 -17.72 -18.29 6.94
CA VAL A 434 -17.05 -17.40 7.90
C VAL A 434 -17.93 -16.23 8.34
N ILE A 435 -18.77 -15.71 7.43
CA ILE A 435 -19.72 -14.63 7.76
C ILE A 435 -20.82 -15.16 8.68
N LEU A 436 -21.36 -16.35 8.39
CA LEU A 436 -22.33 -17.04 9.24
C LEU A 436 -21.79 -17.38 10.63
N ASP A 437 -20.57 -17.89 10.71
CA ASP A 437 -19.92 -18.27 11.97
C ASP A 437 -19.63 -17.04 12.85
N ARG A 438 -19.20 -15.93 12.22
CA ARG A 438 -19.03 -14.62 12.90
C ARG A 438 -20.36 -13.97 13.29
N PHE A 439 -21.38 -14.05 12.43
CA PHE A 439 -22.73 -13.60 12.76
C PHE A 439 -23.30 -14.39 13.93
N ASN A 440 -23.17 -15.72 13.92
CA ASN A 440 -23.57 -16.58 15.03
C ASN A 440 -22.77 -16.26 16.29
N THR A 441 -21.47 -15.98 16.19
CA THR A 441 -20.66 -15.55 17.35
C THR A 441 -21.16 -14.21 17.92
N ILE A 442 -21.31 -13.18 17.09
CA ILE A 442 -21.80 -11.84 17.51
C ILE A 442 -23.23 -11.92 18.05
N MET A 443 -24.11 -12.70 17.41
CA MET A 443 -25.48 -12.93 17.87
C MET A 443 -25.49 -13.73 19.19
N ASN A 444 -24.68 -14.78 19.33
CA ASN A 444 -24.60 -15.54 20.58
C ASN A 444 -24.07 -14.68 21.73
N ASP A 445 -23.01 -13.90 21.51
CA ASP A 445 -22.49 -12.96 22.51
C ASP A 445 -23.53 -11.89 22.89
N LEU A 446 -24.28 -11.36 21.92
CA LEU A 446 -25.39 -10.40 22.17
C LEU A 446 -26.60 -11.04 22.88
N ILE A 447 -26.94 -12.30 22.56
CA ILE A 447 -28.01 -13.08 23.19
C ILE A 447 -27.64 -13.37 24.65
N ILE A 448 -26.40 -13.78 24.90
CA ILE A 448 -25.84 -14.01 26.25
C ILE A 448 -25.80 -12.70 27.05
N SER A 449 -25.47 -11.57 26.43
CA SER A 449 -25.28 -10.28 27.11
C SER A 449 -26.58 -9.55 27.49
N ASN A 450 -27.69 -9.75 26.77
CA ASN A 450 -28.88 -8.87 26.87
C ASN A 450 -30.17 -9.53 27.41
N HIS A 451 -30.15 -10.80 27.83
CA HIS A 451 -31.36 -11.50 28.32
C HIS A 451 -32.59 -11.37 27.38
N ILE A 452 -32.37 -11.34 26.07
CA ILE A 452 -33.47 -11.32 25.10
C ILE A 452 -34.20 -12.67 25.17
N ALA A 453 -35.50 -12.62 25.43
CA ALA A 453 -36.28 -13.77 25.88
C ALA A 453 -36.28 -14.93 24.87
N TRP A 454 -35.93 -16.11 25.38
CA TRP A 454 -35.71 -17.36 24.64
C TRP A 454 -37.01 -18.07 24.22
N ALA A 455 -37.86 -17.38 23.43
CA ALA A 455 -39.18 -17.88 23.02
C ALA A 455 -39.35 -17.89 21.49
N GLY A 456 -38.65 -18.81 20.80
CA GLY A 456 -38.89 -19.06 19.36
C GLY A 456 -37.89 -20.00 18.67
N LEU A 457 -36.62 -20.02 19.08
CA LEU A 457 -35.53 -20.66 18.34
C LEU A 457 -35.21 -22.13 18.71
N VAL A 458 -35.97 -22.75 19.63
CA VAL A 458 -35.64 -24.09 20.17
C VAL A 458 -36.37 -25.23 19.43
N THR A 459 -37.42 -24.93 18.66
CA THR A 459 -38.25 -25.93 17.98
C THR A 459 -37.86 -26.18 16.52
N ALA A 460 -36.61 -25.88 16.15
CA ALA A 460 -36.08 -26.05 14.79
C ALA A 460 -34.58 -26.44 14.75
N PHE A 461 -34.13 -27.25 15.70
CA PHE A 461 -32.84 -27.97 15.65
C PHE A 461 -33.10 -29.49 15.68
#